data_AF-A0AA39H7G5-F1
#
_entry.id   AF-A0AA39H7G5-F1
#
_cell.length_a   1.000
_cell.length_b   1.000
_cell.length_c   1.000
_cell.angle_alpha   90.00
_cell.angle_beta   90.00
_cell.angle_gamma   90.00
#
_symmetry.space_group_name_H-M   'P 1'
#
loop_
_entity.id
_entity.type
_entity.pdbx_description
1 polymer ?
#
loop_
_entity_poly.entity_id
_entity_poly.type
_entity_poly.pdbx_seq_one_letter_code
_entity_poly.pdbx_strand_id
1 'polypeptide(L)'
;MHSQLVSAVVLACVALGAFAADNLVCIGGLCPKGYDCVNDVCVQQCKDIAPDCGPKAYLCNNSLYYDLMTEQCPKTCGRCGGGPKPSCVDNAPGQECKQKSYLCNNSLYYDLMTKECRKTCGRC
;
A
#
# COMPACT_ATOMS: atom_id res chain seq x y z
N MET A 1 17.87 0.01 -32.86
CA MET A 1 18.64 1.03 -32.11
C MET A 1 18.00 1.41 -30.75
N HIS A 2 17.02 0.65 -30.23
CA HIS A 2 16.31 0.90 -28.96
C HIS A 2 16.88 0.16 -27.73
N SER A 3 17.96 -0.62 -27.89
CA SER A 3 18.38 -1.60 -26.88
C SER A 3 19.48 -1.11 -25.92
N GLN A 4 20.15 0.02 -26.23
CA GLN A 4 21.23 0.55 -25.38
C GLN A 4 20.79 1.63 -24.39
N LEU A 5 19.64 2.27 -24.59
CA LEU A 5 19.11 3.27 -23.64
C LEU A 5 18.56 2.62 -22.36
N VAL A 6 18.05 1.39 -22.44
CA VAL A 6 17.43 0.68 -21.30
C VAL A 6 18.48 0.26 -20.26
N SER A 7 19.68 -0.16 -20.68
CA SER A 7 20.76 -0.54 -19.75
C SER A 7 21.36 0.65 -18.98
N ALA A 8 21.41 1.84 -19.61
CA ALA A 8 21.97 3.04 -18.96
C ALA A 8 21.04 3.59 -17.87
N VAL A 9 19.72 3.54 -18.08
CA VAL A 9 18.72 3.96 -17.09
C VAL A 9 18.73 3.02 -15.88
N VAL A 10 18.84 1.70 -16.11
CA VAL A 10 18.88 0.71 -15.03
C VAL A 10 20.13 0.88 -14.15
N LEU A 11 21.32 1.12 -14.73
CA LEU A 11 22.53 1.38 -13.95
C LEU A 11 22.48 2.70 -13.17
N ALA A 12 21.85 3.75 -13.72
CA ALA A 12 21.71 5.03 -13.04
C ALA A 12 20.71 4.97 -11.88
N CYS A 13 19.65 4.16 -12.00
CA CYS A 13 18.65 3.98 -10.93
C CYS A 13 19.20 3.25 -9.70
N VAL A 14 20.13 2.29 -9.87
CA VAL A 14 20.74 1.55 -8.75
C VAL A 14 21.62 2.45 -7.87
N ALA A 15 22.23 3.50 -8.44
CA ALA A 15 23.12 4.41 -7.71
C ALA A 15 22.41 5.48 -6.86
N LEU A 16 21.11 5.74 -7.11
CA LEU A 16 20.37 6.82 -6.44
C LEU A 16 19.36 6.34 -5.40
N GLY A 17 19.28 5.03 -5.12
CA GLY A 17 18.45 4.48 -4.04
C GLY A 17 16.95 4.81 -4.15
N ALA A 18 16.49 5.23 -5.32
CA ALA A 18 15.13 5.70 -5.56
C ALA A 18 14.32 4.66 -6.35
N PHE A 19 14.07 3.51 -5.75
CA PHE A 19 12.90 2.71 -6.11
C PHE A 19 11.78 3.10 -5.14
N ALA A 20 11.20 4.29 -5.35
CA ALA A 20 9.90 4.59 -4.80
C ALA A 20 8.88 3.69 -5.51
N ALA A 21 8.12 2.93 -4.73
CA ALA A 21 7.21 1.88 -5.17
C ALA A 21 5.92 2.44 -5.81
N ASP A 22 6.05 3.21 -6.88
CA ASP A 22 4.91 3.78 -7.62
C ASP A 22 4.65 3.08 -8.96
N ASN A 23 5.52 2.15 -9.37
CA ASN A 23 5.25 1.25 -10.49
C ASN A 23 6.08 -0.02 -10.36
N LEU A 24 5.49 -1.04 -9.74
CA LEU A 24 6.14 -2.32 -9.55
C LEU A 24 6.14 -3.03 -10.92
N VAL A 25 7.28 -2.99 -11.62
CA VAL A 25 7.47 -3.63 -12.92
C VAL A 25 7.81 -5.10 -12.69
N CYS A 26 7.09 -6.03 -13.32
CA CYS A 26 7.40 -7.45 -13.19
C CYS A 26 8.64 -7.79 -14.04
N ILE A 27 9.83 -7.59 -13.49
CA ILE A 27 11.09 -7.99 -14.16
C ILE A 27 11.24 -9.51 -14.01
N GLY A 28 11.14 -10.24 -15.12
CA GLY A 28 11.29 -11.70 -15.11
C GLY A 28 10.13 -12.47 -14.46
N GLY A 29 8.93 -11.87 -14.38
CA GLY A 29 7.73 -12.53 -13.84
C GLY A 29 7.67 -12.64 -12.32
N LEU A 30 8.57 -11.96 -11.59
CA LEU A 30 8.57 -11.94 -10.13
C LEU A 30 7.83 -10.70 -9.63
N CYS A 31 6.69 -10.94 -8.99
CA CYS A 31 5.86 -9.94 -8.35
C CYS A 31 5.62 -10.44 -6.89
N PRO A 32 5.50 -9.55 -5.88
CA PRO A 32 5.33 -9.97 -4.49
C PRO A 32 4.03 -10.75 -4.28
N LYS A 33 3.94 -11.53 -3.20
CA LYS A 33 2.76 -12.35 -2.89
C LYS A 33 1.48 -11.50 -2.95
N GLY A 34 0.52 -11.92 -3.76
CA GLY A 34 -0.75 -11.20 -3.98
C GLY A 34 -0.78 -10.26 -5.18
N TYR A 35 0.27 -10.24 -6.02
CA TYR A 35 0.34 -9.46 -7.24
C TYR A 35 0.59 -10.36 -8.46
N ASP A 36 -0.15 -10.10 -9.54
CA ASP A 36 0.01 -10.75 -10.84
C ASP A 36 0.72 -9.82 -11.83
N CYS A 37 1.44 -10.42 -12.78
CA CYS A 37 2.02 -9.70 -13.91
C CYS A 37 0.97 -9.48 -15.00
N VAL A 38 0.58 -8.23 -15.23
CA VAL A 38 -0.28 -7.83 -16.35
C VAL A 38 0.39 -6.67 -17.09
N ASN A 39 0.70 -6.88 -18.37
CA ASN A 39 1.35 -5.88 -19.23
C ASN A 39 2.62 -5.26 -18.61
N ASP A 40 3.53 -6.12 -18.12
CA ASP A 40 4.79 -5.73 -17.45
C ASP A 40 4.62 -4.94 -16.14
N VAL A 41 3.40 -4.89 -15.60
CA VAL A 41 3.08 -4.23 -14.33
C VAL A 41 2.55 -5.25 -13.33
N CYS A 42 3.04 -5.20 -12.08
CA CYS A 42 2.46 -5.94 -10.98
C CYS A 42 1.13 -5.29 -10.59
N VAL A 43 0.03 -5.94 -10.91
CA VAL A 43 -1.30 -5.54 -10.45
C VAL A 43 -1.70 -6.44 -9.28
N GLN A 44 -2.29 -5.86 -8.24
CA GLN A 44 -2.80 -6.68 -7.13
C GLN A 44 -3.90 -7.59 -7.67
N GLN A 45 -3.83 -8.89 -7.37
CA GLN A 45 -4.86 -9.84 -7.80
C GLN A 45 -6.15 -9.55 -7.03
N CYS A 46 -7.02 -8.76 -7.66
CA CYS A 46 -8.24 -8.27 -7.06
C CYS A 46 -9.41 -9.23 -7.25
N LYS A 47 -9.21 -10.43 -6.71
CA LYS A 47 -10.17 -11.52 -6.80
C LYS A 47 -10.32 -12.13 -5.41
N ASP A 48 -11.55 -12.51 -5.10
CA ASP A 48 -11.84 -13.33 -3.95
C ASP A 48 -11.19 -14.71 -4.13
N ILE A 49 -10.37 -15.09 -3.15
CA ILE A 49 -9.67 -16.37 -3.07
C ILE A 49 -10.64 -17.44 -2.56
N ALA A 50 -11.43 -17.10 -1.54
CA ALA A 50 -12.43 -18.00 -0.97
C ALA A 50 -13.72 -18.02 -1.82
N PRO A 51 -14.37 -19.19 -1.98
CA PRO A 51 -15.63 -19.31 -2.72
C PRO A 51 -16.82 -18.67 -1.99
N ASP A 52 -16.75 -18.54 -0.66
CA ASP A 52 -17.86 -18.08 0.20
C ASP A 52 -17.82 -16.58 0.51
N CYS A 53 -17.09 -15.76 -0.25
CA CYS A 53 -16.92 -14.35 0.09
C CYS A 53 -18.26 -13.58 0.09
N GLY A 54 -19.12 -13.83 -0.90
CA GLY A 54 -20.44 -13.20 -1.01
C GLY A 54 -21.30 -13.31 0.26
N PRO A 55 -21.64 -14.53 0.74
CA PRO A 55 -22.42 -14.69 1.97
C PRO A 55 -21.68 -14.23 3.23
N LYS A 56 -20.34 -14.15 3.21
CA LYS A 56 -19.51 -13.71 4.34
C LYS A 56 -19.16 -12.21 4.29
N ALA A 57 -19.72 -11.43 3.37
CA ALA A 57 -19.43 -10.00 3.24
C ALA A 57 -19.71 -9.20 4.53
N TYR A 58 -20.67 -9.64 5.35
CA TYR A 58 -20.93 -9.00 6.65
C TYR A 58 -19.75 -9.09 7.63
N LEU A 59 -18.84 -10.06 7.45
CA LEU A 59 -17.64 -10.22 8.26
C LEU A 59 -16.52 -9.27 7.89
N CYS A 60 -16.63 -8.53 6.77
CA CYS A 60 -15.58 -7.61 6.34
C CYS A 60 -15.21 -6.63 7.47
N ASN A 61 -16.17 -6.03 8.16
CA ASN A 61 -15.91 -5.05 9.24
C ASN A 61 -15.74 -5.69 10.63
N ASN A 62 -15.74 -7.02 10.73
CA ASN A 62 -15.55 -7.70 12.01
C ASN A 62 -14.05 -7.73 12.37
N SER A 63 -13.67 -7.20 13.52
CA SER A 63 -12.26 -7.11 13.94
C SER A 63 -11.54 -8.46 13.98
N LEU A 64 -12.22 -9.57 14.27
CA LEU A 64 -11.61 -10.90 14.32
C LEU A 64 -11.35 -11.48 12.92
N TYR A 65 -12.18 -11.08 11.94
CA TYR A 65 -12.13 -11.59 10.57
C TYR A 65 -11.61 -10.55 9.59
N TYR A 66 -11.19 -9.38 10.06
CA TYR A 66 -10.79 -8.25 9.22
C TYR A 66 -9.62 -8.64 8.33
N ASP A 67 -8.55 -9.18 8.93
CA ASP A 67 -7.35 -9.61 8.21
C ASP A 67 -7.66 -10.78 7.27
N LEU A 68 -8.38 -11.79 7.78
CA LEU A 68 -8.79 -12.95 6.99
C LEU A 68 -9.61 -12.55 5.76
N MET A 69 -10.60 -11.67 5.93
CA MET A 69 -11.45 -11.20 4.85
C MET A 69 -10.69 -10.27 3.89
N THR A 70 -9.64 -9.60 4.36
CA THR A 70 -8.74 -8.80 3.51
C THR A 70 -7.88 -9.69 2.62
N GLU A 71 -7.38 -10.81 3.14
CA GLU A 71 -6.59 -11.76 2.37
C GLU A 71 -7.45 -12.63 1.45
N GLN A 72 -8.54 -13.18 1.97
CA GLN A 72 -9.36 -14.19 1.28
C GLN A 72 -10.47 -13.58 0.41
N CYS A 73 -10.97 -12.41 0.77
CA CYS A 73 -12.10 -11.76 0.12
C CYS A 73 -11.86 -10.27 -0.19
N PRO A 74 -10.69 -9.88 -0.75
CA PRO A 74 -10.35 -8.48 -0.96
C PRO A 74 -11.34 -7.78 -1.89
N LYS A 75 -11.90 -8.50 -2.88
CA LYS A 75 -12.85 -7.94 -3.83
C LYS A 75 -14.21 -7.73 -3.20
N THR A 76 -14.74 -8.73 -2.50
CA THR A 76 -16.04 -8.64 -1.82
C THR A 76 -16.03 -7.58 -0.71
N CYS A 77 -14.92 -7.44 0.02
CA CYS A 77 -14.79 -6.43 1.06
C CYS A 77 -14.42 -5.03 0.54
N GLY A 78 -14.25 -4.85 -0.77
CA GLY A 78 -13.79 -3.57 -1.34
C GLY A 78 -12.39 -3.17 -0.87
N ARG A 79 -11.58 -4.15 -0.45
CA ARG A 79 -10.18 -3.99 0.00
C ARG A 79 -9.16 -4.25 -1.10
N CYS A 80 -9.68 -4.41 -2.29
CA CYS A 80 -8.99 -4.27 -3.55
C CYS A 80 -8.30 -2.92 -3.65
N GLY A 81 -7.09 -2.86 -3.09
CA GLY A 81 -6.59 -1.63 -2.51
C GLY A 81 -5.28 -1.82 -1.76
N GLY A 82 -4.44 -2.76 -2.19
CA GLY A 82 -3.00 -2.53 -2.26
C GLY A 82 -2.66 -1.54 -3.37
N GLY A 83 -3.47 -0.48 -3.52
CA GLY A 83 -3.03 0.74 -4.16
C GLY A 83 -1.81 1.26 -3.42
N PRO A 84 -1.06 2.23 -4.00
CA PRO A 84 0.09 2.81 -3.32
C PRO A 84 -0.33 3.07 -1.88
N LYS A 85 0.36 2.39 -0.93
CA LYS A 85 0.23 2.67 0.50
C LYS A 85 0.22 4.19 0.53
N PRO A 86 -0.88 4.85 0.93
CA PRO A 86 -1.00 6.29 0.72
C PRO A 86 0.30 6.84 1.26
N SER A 87 1.06 7.50 0.39
CA SER A 87 2.51 7.70 0.60
C SER A 87 2.72 8.05 2.06
N CYS A 88 3.62 7.34 2.75
CA CYS A 88 3.79 7.52 4.20
C CYS A 88 4.35 8.92 4.45
N VAL A 89 3.45 9.88 4.45
CA VAL A 89 3.65 11.31 4.51
C VAL A 89 2.65 11.85 5.51
N ASP A 90 3.08 12.93 6.12
CA ASP A 90 2.20 13.78 6.89
C ASP A 90 1.43 14.64 5.89
N ASN A 91 0.11 14.63 6.01
CA ASN A 91 -0.80 15.43 5.18
C ASN A 91 -0.92 16.87 5.72
N ALA A 92 -0.62 17.10 6.99
CA ALA A 92 -0.66 18.43 7.57
C ALA A 92 0.45 19.34 6.99
N PRO A 93 0.14 20.62 6.69
CA PRO A 93 1.12 21.56 6.19
C PRO A 93 2.14 21.97 7.27
N GLY A 94 3.42 22.04 6.89
CA GLY A 94 4.47 22.62 7.73
C GLY A 94 5.02 21.69 8.81
N GLN A 95 5.39 22.24 9.97
CA GLN A 95 6.00 21.51 11.09
C GLN A 95 4.97 21.08 12.16
N GLU A 96 3.68 21.20 11.88
CA GLU A 96 2.59 20.89 12.83
C GLU A 96 2.73 19.49 13.41
N CYS A 97 3.01 18.48 12.58
CA CYS A 97 3.15 17.10 13.04
C CYS A 97 4.32 16.92 14.00
N LYS A 98 5.46 17.58 13.77
CA LYS A 98 6.61 17.53 14.69
C LYS A 98 6.29 18.19 16.02
N GLN A 99 5.67 19.37 15.98
CA GLN A 99 5.30 20.12 17.19
C GLN A 99 4.23 19.41 18.00
N LYS A 100 3.30 18.72 17.34
CA LYS A 100 2.17 17.99 17.94
C LYS A 100 2.43 16.48 18.08
N SER A 101 3.67 16.03 17.92
CA SER A 101 4.03 14.60 18.02
C SER A 101 3.67 13.98 19.37
N TYR A 102 3.66 14.76 20.46
CA TYR A 102 3.18 14.32 21.77
C TYR A 102 1.68 13.93 21.78
N LEU A 103 0.89 14.38 20.81
CA LEU A 103 -0.53 14.04 20.67
C LEU A 103 -0.77 12.73 19.94
N CYS A 104 0.25 12.07 19.38
CA CYS A 104 0.06 10.82 18.63
C CYS A 104 -0.73 9.82 19.47
N ASN A 105 -0.36 9.59 20.73
CA ASN A 105 -1.03 8.63 21.63
C ASN A 105 -2.16 9.25 22.47
N ASN A 106 -2.54 10.49 22.21
CA ASN A 106 -3.65 11.10 22.93
C ASN A 106 -4.98 10.55 22.39
N SER A 107 -5.83 10.03 23.28
CA SER A 107 -7.08 9.36 22.89
C SER A 107 -8.05 10.25 22.11
N LEU A 108 -8.04 11.58 22.32
CA LEU A 108 -8.91 12.51 21.59
C LEU A 108 -8.39 12.85 20.19
N TYR A 109 -7.07 12.85 20.02
CA TYR A 109 -6.40 13.23 18.77
C TYR A 109 -5.85 12.04 17.99
N TYR A 110 -6.03 10.81 18.48
CA TYR A 110 -5.45 9.60 17.92
C TYR A 110 -5.83 9.43 16.44
N ASP A 111 -7.11 9.57 16.12
CA ASP A 111 -7.61 9.42 14.74
C ASP A 111 -7.13 10.56 13.85
N LEU A 112 -7.12 11.79 14.36
CA LEU A 112 -6.64 12.96 13.63
C LEU A 112 -5.15 12.83 13.29
N MET A 113 -4.33 12.46 14.27
CA MET A 113 -2.90 12.27 14.10
C MET A 113 -2.58 11.09 13.17
N THR A 114 -3.42 10.05 13.16
CA THR A 114 -3.30 8.91 12.24
C THR A 114 -3.66 9.27 10.79
N LYS A 115 -4.49 10.30 10.57
CA LYS A 115 -4.82 10.80 9.23
C LYS A 115 -3.87 11.89 8.75
N GLU A 116 -3.52 12.84 9.61
CA GLU A 116 -2.77 14.04 9.24
C GLU A 116 -1.26 13.89 9.44
N CYS A 117 -0.83 13.09 10.43
CA CYS A 117 0.57 13.01 10.90
C CYS A 117 1.09 11.56 10.98
N ARG A 118 0.61 10.74 10.07
CA ARG A 118 0.78 9.28 10.01
C ARG A 118 2.25 8.88 9.96
N LYS A 119 3.07 9.63 9.23
CA LYS A 119 4.51 9.41 9.14
C LYS A 119 5.20 9.78 10.45
N THR A 120 4.90 10.97 10.98
CA THR A 120 5.49 11.44 12.25
C THR A 120 5.11 10.54 13.44
N CYS A 121 3.89 10.01 13.44
CA CYS A 121 3.42 9.09 14.48
C CYS A 121 3.82 7.62 14.27
N GLY A 122 4.50 7.28 13.16
CA GLY A 122 4.91 5.91 12.85
C GLY A 122 3.73 4.95 12.62
N ARG A 123 2.63 5.45 12.03
CA ARG A 123 1.37 4.73 11.79
C ARG A 123 1.14 4.38 10.32
N CYS A 124 2.24 4.27 9.60
CA CYS A 124 2.31 3.62 8.30
C CYS A 124 2.64 2.12 8.52
#